data_AF-A0A0M9EDN3-F1
#
_entry.id   AF-A0A0M9EDN3-F1
#
_cell.length_a   1.000
_cell.length_b   1.000
_cell.length_c   1.000
_cell.angle_alpha   90.00
_cell.angle_beta   90.00
_cell.angle_gamma   90.00
#
_symmetry.space_group_name_H-M   'P 1'
#
loop_
_entity.id
_entity.type
_entity.pdbx_description
1 polymer ?
#
loop_
_entity_poly.entity_id
_entity_poly.type
_entity_poly.pdbx_seq_one_letter_code
_entity_poly.pdbx_strand_id
1 'polypeptide(L)'
;MLNKFIQIIIILTAFIVVFISTTYLSVYFFVKSEKSVIIPDVSGKDIIYVLELLSDNGLNTKVEGTEYHSSIPKNHVIYQDPKPGNEVKVGRDVSIILSKGSKWLKLPDIRGLSVEKAQVMLDSHHLCRGEITRIFHPYFDSDMIIDQYPAPGKSITHNACINFLVSRGNRHRLYQMPDFTGVSLENVLMVLNKIDIKPVSIKYANDFQWPENRVIDQKPEFGCAITKDEPVFLTVNRRANSDDTLQGGVSLYIYTVPNGFLKKHILIRLNIFGVTIHVYDDFTRPSENIYVIIPNDCDASVFVYQDEELVDSKLY
;
A
#
# COMPACT_ATOMS: atom_id res chain seq x y z
N MET A 1 49.97 18.38 99.28
CA MET A 1 48.77 18.31 98.40
C MET A 1 49.09 17.87 96.96
N LEU A 2 50.29 18.13 96.44
CA LEU A 2 50.71 17.80 95.07
C LEU A 2 50.65 16.30 94.70
N ASN A 3 51.05 15.40 95.62
CA ASN A 3 51.03 13.94 95.35
C ASN A 3 49.61 13.38 95.12
N LYS A 4 48.58 13.92 95.79
CA LYS A 4 47.19 13.50 95.57
C LYS A 4 46.66 13.97 94.22
N PHE A 5 47.09 15.15 93.76
CA PHE A 5 46.68 15.70 92.47
C PHE A 5 47.28 14.91 91.30
N ILE A 6 48.56 14.51 91.41
CA ILE A 6 49.24 13.64 90.43
C ILE A 6 48.58 12.25 90.36
N GLN A 7 48.21 11.68 91.51
CA GLN A 7 47.47 10.41 91.54
C GLN A 7 46.11 10.49 90.84
N ILE A 8 45.37 11.58 91.01
CA ILE A 8 44.08 11.79 90.33
C ILE A 8 44.28 11.88 88.81
N ILE A 9 45.32 12.57 88.34
CA ILE A 9 45.62 12.67 86.90
C ILE A 9 45.97 11.30 86.31
N ILE A 10 46.78 10.48 87.00
CA ILE A 10 47.14 9.13 86.53
C ILE A 10 45.92 8.21 86.46
N ILE A 11 45.01 8.29 87.44
CA ILE A 11 43.77 7.51 87.43
C ILE A 11 42.85 7.97 86.30
N LEU A 12 42.75 9.29 86.06
CA LEU A 12 41.93 9.86 85.01
C LEU A 12 42.45 9.48 83.62
N THR A 13 43.77 9.54 83.40
CA THR A 13 44.38 9.12 82.12
C THR A 13 44.24 7.62 81.91
N ALA A 14 44.44 6.80 82.94
CA ALA A 14 44.20 5.36 82.87
C ALA A 14 42.73 5.05 82.52
N PHE A 15 41.77 5.77 83.12
CA PHE A 15 40.35 5.62 82.82
C PHE A 15 40.03 5.99 81.37
N ILE A 16 40.60 7.10 80.86
CA ILE A 16 40.44 7.53 79.46
C ILE A 16 41.01 6.47 78.51
N VAL A 17 42.18 5.91 78.80
CA VAL A 17 42.79 4.86 77.97
C VAL A 17 41.94 3.60 77.97
N VAL A 18 41.41 3.18 79.12
CA VAL A 18 40.51 2.02 79.21
C VAL A 18 39.19 2.30 78.49
N PHE A 19 38.65 3.51 78.58
CA PHE A 19 37.42 3.89 77.88
C PHE A 19 37.60 3.91 76.36
N ILE A 20 38.71 4.49 75.87
CA ILE A 20 39.04 4.48 74.44
C ILE A 20 39.30 3.06 73.95
N SER A 21 39.99 2.24 74.74
CA SER A 21 40.27 0.84 74.40
C SER A 21 38.98 0.01 74.33
N THR A 22 38.11 0.11 75.34
CA THR A 22 36.83 -0.63 75.38
C THR A 22 35.86 -0.17 74.29
N THR A 23 35.78 1.12 73.99
CA THR A 23 34.96 1.62 72.87
C THR A 23 35.52 1.16 71.52
N TYR A 24 36.83 1.24 71.32
CA TYR A 24 37.49 0.73 70.12
C TYR A 24 37.27 -0.78 69.94
N LEU A 25 37.44 -1.55 71.01
CA LEU A 25 37.31 -3.01 70.99
C LEU A 25 35.85 -3.44 70.80
N SER A 26 34.90 -2.71 71.38
CA SER A 26 33.46 -2.90 71.15
C SER A 26 33.09 -2.68 69.68
N VAL A 27 33.53 -1.57 69.07
CA VAL A 27 33.30 -1.29 67.64
C VAL A 27 33.97 -2.35 66.76
N TYR A 28 35.22 -2.74 67.08
CA TYR A 28 35.94 -3.76 66.33
C TYR A 28 35.22 -5.12 66.34
N PHE A 29 34.70 -5.54 67.50
CA PHE A 29 34.03 -6.83 67.64
C PHE A 29 32.63 -6.83 66.99
N PHE A 30 31.90 -5.72 67.05
CA PHE A 30 30.59 -5.58 66.40
C PHE A 30 30.70 -5.61 64.87
N VAL A 31 31.68 -4.92 64.29
CA VAL A 31 31.85 -4.86 62.83
C VAL A 31 32.35 -6.18 62.25
N LYS A 32 33.14 -6.96 63.01
CA LYS A 32 33.76 -8.21 62.54
C LYS A 32 32.88 -9.46 62.72
N SER A 33 31.76 -9.38 63.45
CA SER A 33 30.96 -10.56 63.83
C SER A 33 29.77 -10.87 62.90
N GLU A 34 29.58 -10.15 61.80
CA GLU A 34 28.47 -10.42 60.89
C GLU A 34 28.86 -11.44 59.81
N LYS A 35 28.07 -12.52 59.70
CA LYS A 35 28.25 -13.54 58.65
C LYS A 35 28.06 -12.89 57.28
N SER A 36 29.03 -13.10 56.41
CA SER A 36 28.97 -12.70 55.01
C SER A 36 28.62 -13.88 54.09
N VAL A 37 28.04 -13.56 52.94
CA VAL A 37 27.65 -14.49 51.88
C VAL A 37 28.03 -13.88 50.54
N ILE A 38 28.46 -14.74 49.62
CA ILE A 38 28.78 -14.35 48.24
C ILE A 38 27.48 -14.33 47.44
N ILE A 39 27.25 -13.24 46.70
CA ILE A 39 26.06 -13.12 45.87
C ILE A 39 26.14 -14.10 44.69
N PRO A 40 25.14 -14.99 44.53
CA PRO A 40 25.06 -15.86 43.37
C PRO A 40 24.65 -15.10 42.10
N ASP A 41 24.99 -15.64 40.93
CA ASP A 41 24.49 -15.13 39.65
C ASP A 41 23.08 -15.66 39.39
N VAL A 42 22.13 -14.74 39.40
CA VAL A 42 20.70 -14.97 39.13
C VAL A 42 20.28 -14.43 37.77
N SER A 43 21.19 -13.82 37.00
CA SER A 43 20.93 -13.26 35.69
C SER A 43 20.42 -14.33 34.71
N GLY A 44 19.33 -14.03 34.01
CA GLY A 44 18.71 -14.94 33.05
C GLY A 44 18.01 -16.15 33.66
N LYS A 45 17.92 -16.26 35.00
CA LYS A 45 17.23 -17.38 35.66
C LYS A 45 15.78 -17.06 35.97
N ASP A 46 14.97 -18.11 36.10
CA ASP A 46 13.55 -18.01 36.45
C ASP A 46 13.35 -17.51 37.89
N ILE A 47 12.36 -16.64 38.11
CA ILE A 47 12.09 -16.05 39.43
C ILE A 47 11.88 -17.10 40.53
N ILE A 48 11.27 -18.26 40.25
CA ILE A 48 11.03 -19.28 41.28
C ILE A 48 12.37 -19.86 41.76
N TYR A 49 13.25 -20.21 40.82
CA TYR A 49 14.60 -20.69 41.13
C TYR A 49 15.43 -19.63 41.87
N VAL A 50 15.28 -18.36 41.50
CA VAL A 50 16.00 -17.25 42.12
C VAL A 50 15.55 -17.02 43.57
N LEU A 51 14.25 -17.12 43.85
CA LEU A 51 13.71 -17.00 45.20
C LEU A 51 14.26 -18.11 46.11
N GLU A 52 14.30 -19.35 45.62
CA GLU A 52 14.87 -20.49 46.34
C GLU A 52 16.38 -20.29 46.58
N LEU A 53 17.14 -20.00 45.52
CA LEU A 53 18.58 -19.83 45.60
C LEU A 53 18.99 -18.70 46.55
N LEU A 54 18.32 -17.55 46.49
CA LEU A 54 18.64 -16.42 47.38
C LEU A 54 18.24 -16.72 48.83
N SER A 55 17.07 -17.33 49.04
CA SER A 55 16.62 -17.74 50.38
C SER A 55 17.57 -18.76 51.02
N ASP A 56 18.04 -19.75 50.26
CA ASP A 56 18.99 -20.76 50.73
C ASP A 56 20.35 -20.17 51.12
N ASN A 57 20.73 -19.06 50.47
CA ASN A 57 21.93 -18.29 50.81
C ASN A 57 21.67 -17.22 51.89
N GLY A 58 20.48 -17.18 52.48
CA GLY A 58 20.11 -16.20 53.52
C GLY A 58 20.05 -14.77 52.99
N LEU A 59 19.76 -14.57 51.70
CA LEU A 59 19.57 -13.28 51.05
C LEU A 59 18.08 -13.03 50.79
N ASN A 60 17.66 -11.76 50.80
CA ASN A 60 16.29 -11.39 50.47
C ASN A 60 16.19 -11.00 49.00
N THR A 61 15.06 -11.32 48.36
CA THR A 61 14.79 -10.87 46.99
C THR A 61 13.90 -9.63 46.99
N LYS A 62 14.29 -8.61 46.22
CA LYS A 62 13.51 -7.39 46.03
C LYS A 62 13.27 -7.14 44.54
N VAL A 63 12.02 -7.20 44.09
CA VAL A 63 11.68 -6.90 42.69
C VAL A 63 11.52 -5.38 42.54
N GLU A 64 12.45 -4.72 41.86
CA GLU A 64 12.38 -3.27 41.64
C GLU A 64 11.51 -2.90 40.44
N GLY A 65 11.41 -3.77 39.44
CA GLY A 65 10.67 -3.45 38.23
C GLY A 65 10.59 -4.58 37.23
N THR A 66 9.93 -4.26 36.11
CA THR A 66 9.74 -5.18 34.99
C THR A 66 9.95 -4.46 33.66
N GLU A 67 10.80 -5.03 32.79
CA GLU A 67 11.20 -4.42 31.52
C GLU A 67 11.01 -5.39 30.34
N TYR A 68 10.80 -4.89 29.13
CA TYR A 68 10.74 -5.74 27.94
C TYR A 68 12.16 -6.11 27.50
N HIS A 69 12.39 -7.39 27.18
CA HIS A 69 13.68 -7.88 26.70
C HIS A 69 13.47 -8.92 25.60
N SER A 70 14.19 -8.78 24.48
CA SER A 70 13.99 -9.62 23.28
C SER A 70 14.47 -11.05 23.46
N SER A 71 15.55 -11.25 24.24
CA SER A 71 16.19 -12.56 24.40
C SER A 71 15.90 -13.26 25.74
N ILE A 72 15.36 -12.55 26.73
CA ILE A 72 15.17 -13.08 28.09
C ILE A 72 13.68 -13.41 28.24
N PRO A 73 13.30 -14.67 28.53
CA PRO A 73 11.90 -15.06 28.68
C PRO A 73 11.18 -14.26 29.76
N LYS A 74 9.84 -14.23 29.67
CA LYS A 74 9.02 -13.59 30.70
C LYS A 74 9.30 -14.22 32.07
N ASN A 75 9.35 -13.39 33.11
CA ASN A 75 9.63 -13.74 34.51
C ASN A 75 11.06 -14.21 34.80
N HIS A 76 12.01 -14.00 33.87
CA HIS A 76 13.43 -14.23 34.13
C HIS A 76 14.14 -12.92 34.49
N VAL A 77 15.23 -13.00 35.25
CA VAL A 77 15.99 -11.82 35.71
C VAL A 77 16.78 -11.21 34.55
N ILE A 78 16.57 -9.92 34.30
CA ILE A 78 17.35 -9.10 33.35
C ILE A 78 18.57 -8.52 34.04
N TYR A 79 18.39 -8.03 35.25
CA TYR A 79 19.38 -7.29 35.99
C TYR A 79 19.31 -7.66 37.47
N GLN A 80 20.48 -7.71 38.11
CA GLN A 80 20.61 -7.87 39.55
C GLN A 80 21.56 -6.81 40.12
N ASP A 81 21.24 -6.35 41.33
CA ASP A 81 22.14 -5.58 42.18
C ASP A 81 22.00 -6.06 43.64
N PRO A 82 23.09 -6.35 44.35
CA PRO A 82 24.48 -6.22 43.91
C PRO A 82 24.94 -7.29 42.90
N LYS A 83 26.03 -6.98 42.20
CA LYS A 83 26.62 -7.85 41.16
C LYS A 83 27.05 -9.22 41.72
N PRO A 84 27.00 -10.28 40.90
CA PRO A 84 27.43 -11.61 41.32
C PRO A 84 28.91 -11.63 41.74
N GLY A 85 29.23 -12.45 42.73
CA GLY A 85 30.58 -12.56 43.32
C GLY A 85 30.88 -11.52 44.40
N ASN A 86 30.05 -10.49 44.59
CA ASN A 86 30.20 -9.55 45.69
C ASN A 86 29.92 -10.24 47.03
N GLU A 87 30.70 -9.87 48.05
CA GLU A 87 30.49 -10.32 49.42
C GLU A 87 29.58 -9.32 50.15
N VAL A 88 28.46 -9.82 50.68
CA VAL A 88 27.49 -9.01 51.41
C VAL A 88 27.09 -9.68 52.71
N LYS A 89 26.48 -8.91 53.61
CA LYS A 89 25.95 -9.40 54.87
C LYS A 89 24.74 -10.31 54.62
N VAL A 90 24.59 -11.36 55.43
CA VAL A 90 23.37 -12.17 55.46
C VAL A 90 22.15 -11.26 55.73
N GLY A 91 21.03 -11.54 55.08
CA GLY A 91 19.79 -10.76 55.15
C GLY A 91 19.80 -9.52 54.26
N ARG A 92 20.81 -9.35 53.39
CA ARG A 92 20.85 -8.25 52.43
C ARG A 92 19.82 -8.48 51.31
N ASP A 93 19.17 -7.40 50.89
CA ASP A 93 18.29 -7.40 49.73
C ASP A 93 19.10 -7.42 48.43
N VAL A 94 18.72 -8.32 47.52
CA VAL A 94 19.16 -8.37 46.13
C VAL A 94 18.02 -7.82 45.28
N SER A 95 18.23 -6.63 44.73
CA SER A 95 17.34 -5.97 43.79
C SER A 95 17.41 -6.63 42.43
N ILE A 96 16.25 -7.01 41.87
CA ILE A 96 16.15 -7.63 40.55
C ILE A 96 15.14 -6.91 39.66
N ILE A 97 15.43 -6.89 38.36
CA ILE A 97 14.49 -6.47 37.30
C ILE A 97 14.09 -7.71 36.50
N LEU A 98 12.80 -7.94 36.34
CA LEU A 98 12.29 -9.10 35.61
C LEU A 98 11.90 -8.76 34.17
N SER A 99 12.06 -9.73 33.28
CA SER A 99 11.64 -9.60 31.88
C SER A 99 10.13 -9.76 31.72
N LYS A 100 9.53 -8.88 30.91
CA LYS A 100 8.18 -9.00 30.36
C LYS A 100 8.14 -9.87 29.10
N GLY A 101 9.29 -10.38 28.65
CA GLY A 101 9.51 -11.00 27.34
C GLY A 101 9.61 -9.97 26.23
N SER A 102 9.55 -10.45 24.98
CA SER A 102 9.55 -9.58 23.80
C SER A 102 8.31 -8.68 23.76
N LYS A 103 8.49 -7.45 23.32
CA LYS A 103 7.38 -6.52 23.09
C LYS A 103 6.66 -6.87 21.79
N TRP A 104 5.45 -7.39 21.92
CA TRP A 104 4.60 -7.76 20.78
C TRP A 104 3.74 -6.57 20.34
N LEU A 105 3.53 -6.46 19.03
CA LEU A 105 2.59 -5.52 18.41
C LEU A 105 1.72 -6.27 17.40
N LYS A 106 0.53 -5.75 17.12
CA LYS A 106 -0.34 -6.28 16.05
C LYS A 106 0.08 -5.69 14.72
N LEU A 107 0.35 -6.54 13.74
CA LEU A 107 0.75 -6.10 12.42
C LEU A 107 -0.39 -5.32 11.73
N PRO A 108 -0.16 -4.08 11.26
CA PRO A 108 -1.15 -3.36 10.47
C PRO A 108 -1.46 -4.03 9.12
N ASP A 109 -2.63 -3.70 8.58
CA ASP A 109 -3.01 -4.06 7.20
C ASP A 109 -2.57 -2.95 6.25
N ILE A 110 -1.64 -3.29 5.36
CA ILE A 110 -1.07 -2.41 4.33
C ILE A 110 -1.55 -2.80 2.92
N ARG A 111 -2.45 -3.78 2.79
CA ARG A 111 -3.01 -4.19 1.50
C ARG A 111 -3.86 -3.05 0.92
N GLY A 112 -3.79 -2.90 -0.40
CA GLY A 112 -4.47 -1.82 -1.11
C GLY A 112 -3.85 -0.43 -0.89
N LEU A 113 -2.71 -0.32 -0.22
CA LEU A 113 -1.93 0.92 -0.17
C LEU A 113 -0.87 0.92 -1.27
N SER A 114 -0.40 2.12 -1.65
CA SER A 114 0.82 2.24 -2.44
C SER A 114 2.04 1.89 -1.59
N VAL A 115 3.11 1.41 -2.24
CA VAL A 115 4.38 1.08 -1.54
C VAL A 115 4.88 2.24 -0.67
N GLU A 116 4.74 3.48 -1.14
CA GLU A 116 5.14 4.68 -0.40
C GLU A 116 4.30 4.88 0.87
N LYS A 117 2.97 4.81 0.77
CA LYS A 117 2.08 4.96 1.94
C LYS A 117 2.30 3.83 2.95
N ALA A 118 2.51 2.61 2.46
CA ALA A 118 2.83 1.48 3.31
C ALA A 118 4.16 1.71 4.06
N GLN A 119 5.19 2.25 3.40
CA GLN A 119 6.47 2.57 4.04
C GLN A 119 6.28 3.53 5.23
N VAL A 120 5.54 4.63 5.04
CA VAL A 120 5.24 5.59 6.12
C VAL A 120 4.51 4.92 7.28
N MET A 121 3.56 4.02 6.98
CA MET A 121 2.82 3.28 8.01
C MET A 121 3.73 2.33 8.80
N LEU A 122 4.65 1.64 8.13
CA LEU A 122 5.62 0.75 8.79
C LEU A 122 6.60 1.53 9.68
N ASP A 123 7.12 2.65 9.19
CA ASP A 123 8.06 3.49 9.93
C ASP A 123 7.42 4.02 11.22
N SER A 124 6.12 4.39 11.16
CA SER A 124 5.36 4.84 12.34
C SER A 124 5.17 3.76 13.42
N HIS A 125 5.32 2.48 13.05
CA HIS A 125 5.22 1.33 13.95
C HIS A 125 6.59 0.70 14.27
N HIS A 126 7.69 1.32 13.85
CA HIS A 126 9.05 0.77 13.98
C HIS A 126 9.16 -0.65 13.38
N LEU A 127 8.56 -0.84 12.20
CA LEU A 127 8.62 -2.07 11.41
C LEU A 127 9.53 -1.86 10.21
N CYS A 128 10.25 -2.91 9.80
CA CYS A 128 11.09 -2.83 8.61
C CYS A 128 10.34 -3.28 7.35
N ARG A 129 10.77 -2.72 6.22
CA ARG A 129 10.39 -3.21 4.91
C ARG A 129 11.24 -4.42 4.54
N GLY A 130 10.58 -5.52 4.23
CA GLY A 130 11.21 -6.74 3.72
C GLY A 130 11.32 -6.77 2.21
N GLU A 131 11.21 -7.97 1.65
CA GLU A 131 11.32 -8.22 0.20
C GLU A 131 10.06 -7.76 -0.55
N ILE A 132 10.24 -7.16 -1.72
CA ILE A 132 9.14 -6.76 -2.61
C ILE A 132 9.16 -7.66 -3.84
N THR A 133 8.12 -8.48 -3.98
CA THR A 133 7.85 -9.25 -5.21
C THR A 133 6.82 -8.51 -6.05
N ARG A 134 7.01 -8.45 -7.37
CA ARG A 134 6.14 -7.73 -8.30
C ARG A 134 5.50 -8.66 -9.33
N ILE A 135 4.17 -8.59 -9.47
CA ILE A 135 3.40 -9.38 -10.44
C ILE A 135 2.44 -8.49 -11.24
N PHE A 136 2.07 -8.90 -12.45
CA PHE A 136 0.98 -8.24 -13.16
C PHE A 136 -0.36 -8.64 -12.56
N HIS A 137 -1.26 -7.67 -12.39
CA HIS A 137 -2.58 -7.89 -11.81
C HIS A 137 -3.65 -7.08 -12.57
N PRO A 138 -4.76 -7.69 -13.01
CA PRO A 138 -5.74 -7.02 -13.87
C PRO A 138 -6.56 -5.94 -13.14
N TYR A 139 -6.70 -6.03 -11.82
CA TYR A 139 -7.56 -5.13 -11.02
C TYR A 139 -6.80 -4.12 -10.15
N PHE A 140 -5.48 -4.28 -9.97
CA PHE A 140 -4.71 -3.38 -9.11
C PHE A 140 -3.80 -2.53 -9.99
N ASP A 141 -3.84 -1.22 -9.78
CA ASP A 141 -2.92 -0.28 -10.42
C ASP A 141 -1.46 -0.62 -10.10
N SER A 142 -0.54 -0.07 -10.89
CA SER A 142 0.89 -0.21 -10.62
C SER A 142 1.24 0.33 -9.23
N ASP A 143 2.19 -0.34 -8.56
CA ASP A 143 2.72 0.00 -7.24
C ASP A 143 1.74 -0.11 -6.06
N MET A 144 0.60 -0.77 -6.27
CA MET A 144 -0.34 -1.14 -5.20
C MET A 144 0.04 -2.47 -4.57
N ILE A 145 -0.01 -2.55 -3.23
CA ILE A 145 0.22 -3.79 -2.48
C ILE A 145 -1.00 -4.69 -2.60
N ILE A 146 -0.80 -5.86 -3.22
CA ILE A 146 -1.80 -6.93 -3.37
C ILE A 146 -1.89 -7.72 -2.08
N ASP A 147 -0.74 -8.11 -1.53
CA ASP A 147 -0.66 -8.95 -0.34
C ASP A 147 0.58 -8.63 0.49
N GLN A 148 0.54 -9.03 1.75
CA GLN A 148 1.61 -8.84 2.71
C GLN A 148 1.92 -10.15 3.44
N TYR A 149 3.19 -10.32 3.82
CA TYR A 149 3.60 -11.39 4.70
C TYR A 149 4.53 -10.87 5.80
N PRO A 150 4.25 -11.10 7.09
CA PRO A 150 3.13 -11.90 7.63
C PRO A 150 1.73 -11.28 7.43
N ALA A 151 0.69 -12.09 7.59
CA ALA A 151 -0.71 -11.66 7.45
C ALA A 151 -1.09 -10.58 8.49
N PRO A 152 -2.00 -9.65 8.13
CA PRO A 152 -2.42 -8.57 9.02
C PRO A 152 -3.02 -9.10 10.34
N GLY A 153 -2.85 -8.35 11.42
CA GLY A 153 -3.31 -8.69 12.76
C GLY A 153 -2.45 -9.71 13.51
N LYS A 154 -1.48 -10.36 12.86
CA LYS A 154 -0.54 -11.28 13.51
C LYS A 154 0.30 -10.54 14.56
N SER A 155 0.54 -11.19 15.68
CA SER A 155 1.47 -10.70 16.70
C SER A 155 2.90 -10.83 16.22
N ILE A 156 3.60 -9.71 16.12
CA ILE A 156 5.00 -9.63 15.69
C ILE A 156 5.82 -8.86 16.71
N THR A 157 7.14 -9.08 16.70
CA THR A 157 8.07 -8.30 17.51
C THR A 157 8.30 -6.93 16.89
N HIS A 158 8.79 -6.00 17.69
CA HIS A 158 9.33 -4.74 17.15
C HIS A 158 10.48 -5.04 16.19
N ASN A 159 10.68 -4.19 15.18
CA ASN A 159 11.66 -4.35 14.11
C ASN A 159 11.49 -5.62 13.25
N ALA A 160 10.31 -6.24 13.24
CA ALA A 160 10.02 -7.31 12.29
C ALA A 160 9.88 -6.75 10.87
N CYS A 161 10.35 -7.49 9.86
CA CYS A 161 10.26 -7.08 8.46
C CYS A 161 9.05 -7.69 7.77
N ILE A 162 8.40 -6.91 6.91
CA ILE A 162 7.21 -7.34 6.17
C ILE A 162 7.49 -7.35 4.68
N ASN A 163 7.25 -8.49 4.06
CA ASN A 163 7.38 -8.68 2.62
C ASN A 163 6.09 -8.27 1.92
N PHE A 164 6.21 -7.74 0.71
CA PHE A 164 5.08 -7.25 -0.09
C PHE A 164 4.97 -8.02 -1.40
N LEU A 165 3.74 -8.31 -1.79
CA LEU A 165 3.38 -8.61 -3.16
C LEU A 165 2.77 -7.35 -3.78
N VAL A 166 3.39 -6.82 -4.82
CA VAL A 166 3.04 -5.53 -5.43
C VAL A 166 2.59 -5.73 -6.87
N SER A 167 1.56 -4.99 -7.28
CA SER A 167 1.06 -4.99 -8.64
C SER A 167 1.98 -4.19 -9.58
N ARG A 168 2.18 -4.72 -10.78
CA ARG A 168 2.79 -4.04 -11.93
C ARG A 168 1.73 -3.41 -12.86
N GLY A 169 0.48 -3.39 -12.43
CA GLY A 169 -0.66 -3.05 -13.28
C GLY A 169 -1.11 -4.22 -14.16
N ASN A 170 -2.05 -3.92 -15.06
CA ASN A 170 -2.61 -4.89 -15.97
C ASN A 170 -1.57 -5.32 -17.02
N ARG A 171 -1.55 -6.61 -17.36
CA ARG A 171 -0.74 -7.13 -18.46
C ARG A 171 -1.54 -7.00 -19.76
N HIS A 172 -1.29 -5.95 -20.52
CA HIS A 172 -1.87 -5.83 -21.86
C HIS A 172 -1.37 -7.01 -22.71
N ARG A 173 -2.30 -7.71 -23.36
CA ARG A 173 -1.96 -8.71 -24.37
C ARG A 173 -1.48 -7.97 -25.60
N LEU A 174 -0.25 -8.27 -26.01
CA LEU A 174 0.32 -7.74 -27.23
C LEU A 174 -0.11 -8.62 -28.40
N TYR A 175 -0.61 -7.99 -29.45
CA TYR A 175 -0.86 -8.61 -30.75
C TYR A 175 0.19 -8.12 -31.73
N GLN A 176 0.52 -8.93 -32.72
CA GLN A 176 1.32 -8.45 -33.86
C GLN A 176 0.37 -7.84 -34.88
N MET A 177 0.70 -6.64 -35.33
CA MET A 177 -0.04 -5.94 -36.36
C MET A 177 0.02 -6.74 -37.67
N PRO A 178 -1.12 -7.23 -38.18
CA PRO A 178 -1.14 -7.92 -39.47
C PRO A 178 -0.81 -6.96 -40.61
N ASP A 179 -0.40 -7.49 -41.76
CA ASP A 179 -0.33 -6.71 -42.99
C ASP A 179 -1.72 -6.67 -43.64
N PHE A 180 -2.28 -5.48 -43.73
CA PHE A 180 -3.56 -5.19 -44.37
C PHE A 180 -3.40 -4.56 -45.75
N THR A 181 -2.18 -4.30 -46.20
CA THR A 181 -1.92 -3.69 -47.51
C THR A 181 -2.56 -4.51 -48.63
N GLY A 182 -3.41 -3.88 -49.45
CA GLY A 182 -4.12 -4.55 -50.54
C GLY A 182 -5.29 -5.45 -50.12
N VAL A 183 -5.60 -5.56 -48.83
CA VAL A 183 -6.76 -6.30 -48.31
C VAL A 183 -8.01 -5.40 -48.35
N SER A 184 -9.20 -6.00 -48.50
CA SER A 184 -10.47 -5.26 -48.45
C SER A 184 -10.76 -4.73 -47.05
N LEU A 185 -11.31 -3.51 -46.95
CA LEU A 185 -11.66 -2.90 -45.67
C LEU A 185 -12.55 -3.82 -44.81
N GLU A 186 -13.52 -4.50 -45.42
CA GLU A 186 -14.42 -5.44 -44.74
C GLU A 186 -13.66 -6.60 -44.06
N ASN A 187 -12.72 -7.23 -44.77
CA ASN A 187 -11.93 -8.33 -44.23
C ASN A 187 -11.01 -7.84 -43.10
N VAL A 188 -10.45 -6.63 -43.25
CA VAL A 188 -9.62 -6.00 -42.22
C VAL A 188 -10.44 -5.77 -40.95
N LEU A 189 -11.63 -5.19 -41.05
CA LEU A 189 -12.51 -4.96 -39.91
C LEU A 189 -12.95 -6.28 -39.25
N MET A 190 -13.20 -7.34 -40.03
CA MET A 190 -13.49 -8.67 -39.49
C MET A 190 -12.33 -9.23 -38.67
N VAL A 191 -11.09 -9.10 -39.16
CA VAL A 191 -9.88 -9.54 -38.45
C VAL A 191 -9.67 -8.72 -37.18
N LEU A 192 -9.80 -7.39 -37.25
CA LEU A 192 -9.66 -6.49 -36.10
C LEU A 192 -10.71 -6.75 -35.01
N ASN A 193 -11.96 -6.98 -35.40
CA ASN A 193 -13.04 -7.36 -34.48
C ASN A 193 -12.77 -8.71 -33.79
N LYS A 194 -12.20 -9.68 -34.50
CA LYS A 194 -11.84 -10.99 -33.94
C LYS A 194 -10.75 -10.89 -32.85
N ILE A 195 -9.85 -9.93 -32.98
CA ILE A 195 -8.82 -9.63 -31.97
C ILE A 195 -9.25 -8.56 -30.95
N ASP A 196 -10.51 -8.11 -31.02
CA ASP A 196 -11.15 -7.16 -30.10
C ASP A 196 -10.40 -5.82 -30.02
N ILE A 197 -9.93 -5.34 -31.19
CA ILE A 197 -9.40 -3.99 -31.37
C ILE A 197 -10.55 -3.09 -31.82
N LYS A 198 -10.94 -2.14 -30.98
CA LYS A 198 -12.12 -1.28 -31.17
C LYS A 198 -11.82 0.09 -31.79
N PRO A 199 -10.71 0.78 -31.46
CA PRO A 199 -10.44 2.06 -32.10
C PRO A 199 -9.83 1.84 -33.49
N VAL A 200 -10.61 2.10 -34.54
CA VAL A 200 -10.14 2.12 -35.94
C VAL A 200 -10.43 3.48 -36.54
N SER A 201 -9.41 4.16 -37.04
CA SER A 201 -9.52 5.46 -37.72
C SER A 201 -9.23 5.28 -39.20
N ILE A 202 -10.19 5.59 -40.06
CA ILE A 202 -10.07 5.38 -41.50
C ILE A 202 -9.89 6.73 -42.20
N LYS A 203 -8.86 6.84 -43.04
CA LYS A 203 -8.65 7.93 -43.99
C LYS A 203 -8.85 7.41 -45.40
N TYR A 204 -9.37 8.25 -46.28
CA TYR A 204 -9.50 7.92 -47.69
C TYR A 204 -8.43 8.65 -48.50
N ALA A 205 -7.84 7.95 -49.45
CA ALA A 205 -6.94 8.51 -50.44
C ALA A 205 -7.37 8.05 -51.84
N ASN A 206 -7.09 8.87 -52.84
CA ASN A 206 -7.32 8.50 -54.24
C ASN A 206 -6.00 8.10 -54.87
N ASP A 207 -5.82 6.81 -55.11
CA ASP A 207 -4.67 6.25 -55.80
C ASP A 207 -5.13 5.36 -56.95
N PHE A 208 -4.81 5.78 -58.17
CA PHE A 208 -5.15 5.06 -59.40
C PHE A 208 -4.40 3.73 -59.56
N GLN A 209 -3.31 3.51 -58.81
CA GLN A 209 -2.53 2.27 -58.86
C GLN A 209 -3.17 1.15 -58.05
N TRP A 210 -4.03 1.48 -57.09
CA TRP A 210 -4.67 0.51 -56.22
C TRP A 210 -6.13 0.26 -56.64
N PRO A 211 -6.67 -0.95 -56.41
CA PRO A 211 -8.10 -1.18 -56.54
C PRO A 211 -8.89 -0.39 -55.49
N GLU A 212 -10.17 -0.13 -55.75
CA GLU A 212 -11.05 0.54 -54.79
C GLU A 212 -11.31 -0.31 -53.53
N ASN A 213 -11.57 0.37 -52.42
CA ASN A 213 -11.90 -0.22 -51.12
C ASN A 213 -10.79 -1.17 -50.60
N ARG A 214 -9.53 -0.87 -50.95
CA ARG A 214 -8.33 -1.57 -50.48
C ARG A 214 -7.50 -0.68 -49.57
N VAL A 215 -6.91 -1.24 -48.53
CA VAL A 215 -5.98 -0.50 -47.67
C VAL A 215 -4.68 -0.25 -48.44
N ILE A 216 -4.31 1.02 -48.55
CA ILE A 216 -3.05 1.49 -49.14
C ILE A 216 -1.96 1.56 -48.08
N ASP A 217 -2.31 2.05 -46.89
CA ASP A 217 -1.36 2.28 -45.80
C ASP A 217 -2.03 1.98 -44.45
N GLN A 218 -1.22 1.59 -43.47
CA GLN A 218 -1.66 1.28 -42.12
C GLN A 218 -0.70 1.83 -41.07
N LYS A 219 -1.24 2.21 -39.92
CA LYS A 219 -0.46 2.46 -38.70
C LYS A 219 -1.13 1.82 -37.50
N PRO A 220 -0.41 1.11 -36.62
CA PRO A 220 1.02 0.78 -36.71
C PRO A 220 1.40 -0.05 -37.95
N GLU A 221 2.68 -0.06 -38.32
CA GLU A 221 3.17 -0.82 -39.48
C GLU A 221 3.06 -2.32 -39.23
N PHE A 222 3.14 -3.11 -40.30
CA PHE A 222 3.10 -4.57 -40.18
C PHE A 222 4.19 -5.08 -39.21
N GLY A 223 3.84 -6.05 -38.37
CA GLY A 223 4.76 -6.65 -37.41
C GLY A 223 4.99 -5.83 -36.14
N CYS A 224 4.52 -4.58 -36.05
CA CYS A 224 4.53 -3.82 -34.80
C CYS A 224 3.68 -4.51 -33.72
N ALA A 225 4.09 -4.39 -32.45
CA ALA A 225 3.29 -4.85 -31.33
C ALA A 225 2.20 -3.83 -31.01
N ILE A 226 0.96 -4.28 -30.91
CA ILE A 226 -0.22 -3.44 -30.64
C ILE A 226 -0.99 -3.95 -29.42
N THR A 227 -1.59 -3.03 -28.67
CA THR A 227 -2.54 -3.34 -27.59
C THR A 227 -4.00 -3.15 -28.04
N LYS A 228 -4.97 -3.67 -27.27
CA LYS A 228 -6.41 -3.52 -27.61
C LYS A 228 -6.92 -2.08 -27.57
N ASP A 229 -6.24 -1.24 -26.80
CA ASP A 229 -6.65 0.13 -26.50
C ASP A 229 -6.01 1.14 -27.49
N GLU A 230 -5.06 0.68 -28.30
CA GLU A 230 -4.36 1.52 -29.29
C GLU A 230 -5.15 1.64 -30.60
N PRO A 231 -5.32 2.87 -31.13
CA PRO A 231 -5.99 3.09 -32.41
C PRO A 231 -5.18 2.55 -33.58
N VAL A 232 -5.85 1.80 -34.46
CA VAL A 232 -5.33 1.42 -35.77
C VAL A 232 -5.81 2.43 -36.81
N PHE A 233 -4.87 3.07 -37.49
CA PHE A 233 -5.14 3.98 -38.59
C PHE A 233 -5.01 3.22 -39.91
N LEU A 234 -6.03 3.33 -40.76
CA LEU A 234 -6.05 2.72 -42.09
C LEU A 234 -6.25 3.81 -43.13
N THR A 235 -5.44 3.82 -44.17
CA THR A 235 -5.67 4.62 -45.38
C THR A 235 -6.25 3.70 -46.44
N VAL A 236 -7.47 3.97 -46.88
CA VAL A 236 -8.20 3.14 -47.85
C VAL A 236 -8.29 3.87 -49.17
N ASN A 237 -8.02 3.16 -50.25
CA ASN A 237 -8.21 3.68 -51.59
C ASN A 237 -9.69 3.86 -51.89
N ARG A 238 -10.06 5.08 -52.25
CA ARG A 238 -11.38 5.42 -52.74
C ARG A 238 -11.20 6.38 -53.89
N ARG A 239 -11.72 6.03 -55.07
CA ARG A 239 -11.75 6.99 -56.17
C ARG A 239 -12.60 8.16 -55.73
N ALA A 240 -12.05 9.37 -55.86
CA ALA A 240 -12.89 10.55 -55.89
C ALA A 240 -13.82 10.35 -57.07
N ASN A 241 -15.13 10.26 -56.82
CA ASN A 241 -16.08 10.23 -57.90
C ASN A 241 -15.86 11.53 -58.71
N SER A 242 -15.86 11.48 -60.04
CA SER A 242 -15.80 12.70 -60.85
C SER A 242 -17.17 13.43 -60.90
N ASP A 243 -18.02 13.19 -59.91
CA ASP A 243 -19.14 14.05 -59.48
C ASP A 243 -18.85 14.71 -58.11
N ASP A 244 -17.68 14.43 -57.54
CA ASP A 244 -17.19 14.90 -56.24
C ASP A 244 -16.33 16.17 -56.42
N THR A 245 -16.73 17.04 -57.35
CA THR A 245 -16.52 18.47 -57.11
C THR A 245 -17.30 18.79 -55.86
N LEU A 246 -16.58 19.01 -54.76
CA LEU A 246 -17.08 19.58 -53.52
C LEU A 246 -18.04 20.75 -53.79
N GLN A 247 -19.31 20.45 -53.97
CA GLN A 247 -20.41 21.26 -53.49
C GLN A 247 -20.94 20.58 -52.22
N GLY A 248 -20.02 20.26 -51.31
CA GLY A 248 -20.33 19.76 -49.98
C GLY A 248 -21.00 20.86 -49.17
N GLY A 249 -22.28 21.07 -49.42
CA GLY A 249 -23.16 21.74 -48.47
C GLY A 249 -23.45 20.80 -47.30
N VAL A 250 -23.70 21.38 -46.14
CA VAL A 250 -24.34 20.66 -45.03
C VAL A 250 -25.84 20.93 -45.15
N SER A 251 -26.67 19.90 -45.12
CA SER A 251 -28.09 20.08 -44.83
C SER A 251 -28.31 20.12 -43.34
N LEU A 252 -28.97 21.16 -42.86
CA LEU A 252 -29.38 21.26 -41.47
C LEU A 252 -30.76 20.62 -41.33
N TYR A 253 -30.83 19.51 -40.60
CA TYR A 253 -32.10 18.97 -40.12
C TYR A 253 -32.43 19.59 -38.77
N ILE A 254 -33.62 20.19 -38.69
CA ILE A 254 -34.11 20.83 -37.48
C ILE A 254 -35.32 20.05 -37.03
N TYR A 255 -35.24 19.48 -35.84
CA TYR A 255 -36.39 18.85 -35.18
C TYR A 255 -36.86 19.73 -34.05
N THR A 256 -38.11 20.17 -34.11
CA THR A 256 -38.75 20.95 -33.03
C THR A 256 -39.57 20.01 -32.16
N VAL A 257 -39.25 19.98 -30.86
CA VAL A 257 -39.97 19.14 -29.91
C VAL A 257 -41.44 19.61 -29.82
N PRO A 258 -42.43 18.71 -29.99
CA PRO A 258 -43.84 19.08 -29.95
C PRO A 258 -44.23 19.80 -28.66
N ASN A 259 -45.17 20.75 -28.76
CA ASN A 259 -45.67 21.48 -27.61
C ASN A 259 -46.24 20.53 -26.55
N GLY A 260 -45.93 20.81 -25.29
CA GLY A 260 -46.31 19.98 -24.15
C GLY A 260 -45.88 20.62 -22.83
N PHE A 261 -46.17 19.93 -21.73
CA PHE A 261 -45.84 20.40 -20.37
C PHE A 261 -44.59 19.72 -19.78
N LEU A 262 -44.27 18.50 -20.24
CA LEU A 262 -43.18 17.69 -19.72
C LEU A 262 -42.05 17.58 -20.75
N LYS A 263 -40.82 17.40 -20.24
CA LYS A 263 -39.69 16.99 -21.08
C LYS A 263 -39.98 15.63 -21.71
N LYS A 264 -39.53 15.45 -22.94
CA LYS A 264 -39.63 14.18 -23.66
C LYS A 264 -38.26 13.63 -23.97
N HIS A 265 -38.12 12.30 -23.96
CA HIS A 265 -36.88 11.66 -24.37
C HIS A 265 -36.80 11.68 -25.89
N ILE A 266 -35.80 12.37 -26.43
CA ILE A 266 -35.57 12.46 -27.87
C ILE A 266 -34.30 11.71 -28.21
N LEU A 267 -34.43 10.75 -29.12
CA LEU A 267 -33.31 9.98 -29.66
C LEU A 267 -33.24 10.20 -31.17
N ILE A 268 -32.15 10.78 -31.66
CA ILE A 268 -31.92 10.97 -33.09
C ILE A 268 -30.81 10.03 -33.55
N ARG A 269 -31.16 9.16 -34.49
CA ARG A 269 -30.23 8.23 -35.14
C ARG A 269 -29.96 8.70 -36.56
N LEU A 270 -28.69 8.86 -36.90
CA LEU A 270 -28.24 9.14 -38.26
C LEU A 270 -27.60 7.87 -38.81
N ASN A 271 -28.19 7.31 -39.85
CA ASN A 271 -27.59 6.25 -40.62
C ASN A 271 -26.85 6.85 -41.81
N ILE A 272 -25.53 6.79 -41.78
CA ILE A 272 -24.65 7.21 -42.88
C ILE A 272 -23.65 6.11 -43.14
N PHE A 273 -23.41 5.80 -44.42
CA PHE A 273 -22.47 4.75 -44.84
C PHE A 273 -22.71 3.37 -44.19
N GLY A 274 -23.98 3.05 -43.89
CA GLY A 274 -24.36 1.79 -43.21
C GLY A 274 -24.06 1.74 -41.72
N VAL A 275 -23.58 2.85 -41.13
CA VAL A 275 -23.33 3.00 -39.70
C VAL A 275 -24.44 3.84 -39.09
N THR A 276 -25.06 3.31 -38.03
CA THR A 276 -26.04 4.08 -37.25
C THR A 276 -25.32 4.79 -36.11
N ILE A 277 -25.36 6.12 -36.13
CA ILE A 277 -24.77 7.00 -35.12
C ILE A 277 -25.89 7.59 -34.29
N HIS A 278 -25.76 7.54 -32.96
CA HIS A 278 -26.64 8.24 -32.03
C HIS A 278 -26.15 9.69 -31.91
N VAL A 279 -26.79 10.60 -32.65
CA VAL A 279 -26.34 12.00 -32.74
C VAL A 279 -26.91 12.84 -31.60
N TYR A 280 -28.06 12.42 -31.04
CA TYR A 280 -28.69 13.07 -29.90
C TYR A 280 -29.46 12.03 -29.08
N ASP A 281 -29.31 12.06 -27.75
CA ASP A 281 -29.96 11.15 -26.80
C ASP A 281 -30.10 11.86 -25.43
N ASP A 282 -31.20 12.59 -25.23
CA ASP A 282 -31.45 13.32 -23.97
C ASP A 282 -32.94 13.69 -23.77
N PHE A 283 -33.30 14.17 -22.57
CA PHE A 283 -34.61 14.72 -22.22
C PHE A 283 -34.69 16.23 -22.50
N THR A 284 -35.33 16.56 -23.62
CA THR A 284 -35.44 17.93 -24.16
C THR A 284 -36.75 18.61 -23.74
N ARG A 285 -36.73 19.94 -23.58
CA ARG A 285 -37.96 20.70 -23.24
C ARG A 285 -38.87 20.86 -24.46
N PRO A 286 -40.20 21.00 -24.26
CA PRO A 286 -41.13 21.32 -25.34
C PRO A 286 -40.75 22.62 -26.06
N SER A 287 -41.01 22.67 -27.37
CA SER A 287 -40.71 23.82 -28.25
C SER A 287 -39.22 24.15 -28.42
N GLU A 288 -38.32 23.28 -27.97
CA GLU A 288 -36.88 23.41 -28.19
C GLU A 288 -36.48 22.81 -29.55
N ASN A 289 -35.51 23.44 -30.22
CA ASN A 289 -35.02 23.00 -31.52
C ASN A 289 -33.74 22.19 -31.36
N ILE A 290 -33.70 21.01 -31.98
CA ILE A 290 -32.52 20.16 -32.06
C ILE A 290 -31.98 20.26 -33.48
N TYR A 291 -30.70 20.61 -33.58
CA TYR A 291 -30.02 20.86 -34.84
C TYR A 291 -29.08 19.71 -35.15
N VAL A 292 -29.27 19.07 -36.31
CA VAL A 292 -28.45 17.96 -36.77
C VAL A 292 -27.84 18.32 -38.12
N ILE A 293 -26.51 18.29 -38.17
CA ILE A 293 -25.71 18.54 -39.36
C ILE A 293 -25.65 17.24 -40.14
N ILE A 294 -26.21 17.24 -41.36
CA ILE A 294 -26.20 16.10 -42.27
C ILE A 294 -25.26 16.40 -43.42
N PRO A 295 -24.25 15.55 -43.65
CA PRO A 295 -23.39 15.66 -44.82
C PRO A 295 -24.19 15.34 -46.10
N ASN A 296 -24.22 16.25 -47.08
CA ASN A 296 -24.94 16.05 -48.36
C ASN A 296 -24.18 15.16 -49.36
N ASP A 297 -22.96 14.77 -49.00
CA ASP A 297 -22.03 13.93 -49.75
C ASP A 297 -22.25 12.43 -49.49
N CYS A 298 -23.33 12.06 -48.78
CA CYS A 298 -23.66 10.68 -48.49
C CYS A 298 -25.17 10.45 -48.37
N ASP A 299 -25.62 9.27 -48.82
CA ASP A 299 -26.98 8.80 -48.55
C ASP A 299 -27.15 8.68 -47.03
N ALA A 300 -27.97 9.56 -46.46
CA ALA A 300 -28.14 9.72 -45.04
C ALA A 300 -29.60 9.53 -44.66
N SER A 301 -29.88 8.67 -43.68
CA SER A 301 -31.23 8.52 -43.13
C SER A 301 -31.26 8.98 -41.69
N VAL A 302 -32.05 10.00 -41.40
CA VAL A 302 -32.32 10.45 -40.04
C VAL A 302 -33.60 9.82 -39.54
N PHE A 303 -33.54 9.25 -38.35
CA PHE A 303 -34.68 8.70 -37.62
C PHE A 303 -34.79 9.41 -36.27
N VAL A 304 -35.96 9.97 -35.98
CA VAL A 304 -36.25 10.62 -34.70
C VAL A 304 -37.24 9.77 -33.92
N TYR A 305 -36.82 9.40 -32.72
CA TYR A 305 -37.66 8.68 -31.76
C TYR A 305 -38.03 9.62 -30.63
N GLN A 306 -39.28 9.57 -30.21
CA GLN A 306 -39.79 10.26 -29.03
C GLN A 306 -40.35 9.21 -28.08
N ASP A 307 -39.82 9.14 -26.87
CA ASP A 307 -40.22 8.16 -25.85
C ASP A 307 -40.25 6.72 -26.41
N GLU A 308 -39.19 6.36 -27.15
CA GLU A 308 -38.98 5.08 -27.85
C GLU A 308 -39.84 4.81 -29.09
N GLU A 309 -40.77 5.69 -29.47
CA GLU A 309 -41.56 5.57 -30.70
C GLU A 309 -40.97 6.39 -31.86
N LEU A 310 -40.89 5.81 -33.06
CA LEU A 310 -40.44 6.52 -34.26
C LEU A 310 -41.49 7.55 -34.67
N VAL A 311 -41.14 8.84 -34.62
CA VAL A 311 -42.07 9.95 -34.90
C VAL A 311 -41.75 10.70 -36.18
N ASP A 312 -40.50 10.68 -36.63
CA ASP A 312 -40.09 11.29 -37.91
C ASP A 312 -38.95 10.50 -38.54
N SER A 313 -38.93 10.45 -39.87
CA SER A 313 -37.84 9.85 -40.62
C SER A 313 -37.64 10.60 -41.93
N LYS A 314 -36.39 10.94 -42.23
CA LYS A 314 -36.08 11.70 -43.44
C LYS A 314 -34.80 11.19 -44.09
N LEU A 315 -34.92 10.96 -45.40
CA LEU A 315 -33.81 10.61 -46.28
C LEU A 315 -33.22 11.89 -46.87
N TYR A 316 -31.90 11.92 -46.89
CA TYR A 316 -31.04 12.95 -47.44
C TYR A 316 -30.08 12.30 -48.42
#